data_AF-A0A958ULU3-F1
#
_entry.id   AF-A0A958ULU3-F1
#
_cell.length_a   1.000
_cell.length_b   1.000
_cell.length_c   1.000
_cell.angle_alpha   90.00
_cell.angle_beta   90.00
_cell.angle_gamma   90.00
#
_symmetry.space_group_name_H-M   'P 1'
#
loop_
_entity.id
_entity.type
_entity.pdbx_description
1 polymer ?
#
loop_
_entity_poly.entity_id
_entity_poly.type
_entity_poly.pdbx_seq_one_letter_code
_entity_poly.pdbx_strand_id
1 'polypeptide(L)'
;MKAFYILVFTALFSISCSSVKRTQKFVSQGNYSQAIELAVKKLQKDKGAKEYDAHIRLLEEAFLKAKDEDTRHIAFLKKENSPAGAKEIYYTYLDLQGYQDLIRPLLPLYSNEMGRNANFVFSDYSNDLLAAK
;
A
#
# COMPACT_ATOMS: atom_id res chain seq x y z
N MET A 1 -22.44 39.72 -10.00
CA MET A 1 -21.08 39.37 -10.44
C MET A 1 -20.14 38.97 -9.28
N LYS A 2 -20.07 39.71 -8.17
CA LYS A 2 -19.22 39.36 -7.00
C LYS A 2 -19.52 37.96 -6.38
N ALA A 3 -20.80 37.57 -6.32
CA ALA A 3 -21.21 36.25 -5.82
C ALA A 3 -20.79 35.07 -6.73
N PHE A 4 -20.64 35.31 -8.03
CA PHE A 4 -20.22 34.28 -8.99
C PHE A 4 -18.72 33.95 -8.82
N TYR A 5 -17.90 34.96 -8.52
CA TYR A 5 -16.49 34.75 -8.20
C TYR A 5 -16.29 33.99 -6.89
N ILE A 6 -17.15 34.19 -5.89
CA ILE A 6 -17.08 33.45 -4.61
C ILE A 6 -17.39 31.96 -4.83
N LEU A 7 -18.40 31.63 -5.64
CA LEU A 7 -18.79 30.24 -5.96
C LEU A 7 -17.69 29.48 -6.73
N VAL A 8 -17.03 30.14 -7.68
CA VAL A 8 -15.89 29.57 -8.43
C VAL A 8 -14.66 29.40 -7.53
N PHE A 9 -14.41 30.33 -6.59
CA PHE A 9 -13.26 30.24 -5.66
C PHE A 9 -13.43 29.12 -4.63
N THR A 10 -14.66 28.82 -4.18
CA THR A 10 -14.93 27.70 -3.27
C THR A 10 -14.84 26.33 -3.94
N ALA A 11 -15.05 26.23 -5.26
CA ALA A 11 -14.99 24.95 -5.98
C ALA A 11 -13.56 24.39 -6.13
N LEU A 12 -12.53 25.24 -6.01
CA LEU A 12 -11.13 24.84 -6.10
C LEU A 12 -10.58 24.14 -4.84
N PHE A 13 -11.30 24.15 -3.72
CA PHE A 13 -10.82 23.58 -2.45
C PHE A 13 -11.21 22.10 -2.20
N SER A 14 -11.92 21.44 -3.12
CA SER A 14 -12.49 20.10 -2.89
C SER A 14 -11.64 18.91 -3.39
N ILE A 15 -10.37 19.12 -3.77
CA ILE A 15 -9.56 18.08 -4.45
C ILE A 15 -8.89 17.08 -3.47
N SER A 16 -8.86 17.35 -2.16
CA SER A 16 -8.02 16.58 -1.23
C SER A 16 -8.49 15.14 -0.93
N CYS A 17 -9.80 14.86 -0.96
CA CYS A 17 -10.35 13.52 -0.68
C CYS A 17 -10.16 12.53 -1.86
N SER A 18 -9.70 13.00 -3.02
CA SER A 18 -9.50 12.18 -4.22
C SER A 18 -8.50 11.04 -4.00
N SER A 19 -7.50 11.24 -3.14
CA SER A 19 -6.44 10.25 -2.93
C SER A 19 -6.86 9.07 -2.08
N VAL A 20 -7.66 9.28 -1.02
CA VAL A 20 -8.20 8.18 -0.20
C VAL A 20 -9.15 7.33 -1.04
N LYS A 21 -10.07 7.96 -1.78
CA LYS A 21 -10.98 7.25 -2.69
C LYS A 21 -10.23 6.43 -3.74
N ARG A 22 -9.14 6.97 -4.31
CA ARG A 22 -8.32 6.25 -5.29
C ARG A 22 -7.55 5.09 -4.65
N THR A 23 -6.97 5.30 -3.46
CA THR A 23 -6.27 4.25 -2.73
C THR A 23 -7.23 3.12 -2.34
N GLN A 24 -8.41 3.45 -1.81
CA GLN A 24 -9.48 2.50 -1.53
C GLN A 24 -9.91 1.74 -2.78
N LYS A 25 -10.04 2.43 -3.93
CA LYS A 25 -10.37 1.79 -5.21
C LYS A 25 -9.30 0.76 -5.60
N PHE A 26 -8.02 1.09 -5.47
CA PHE A 26 -6.94 0.13 -5.74
C PHE A 26 -7.04 -1.10 -4.84
N VAL A 27 -7.25 -0.91 -3.53
CA VAL A 27 -7.46 -2.03 -2.59
C VAL A 27 -8.67 -2.89 -3.00
N SER A 28 -9.80 -2.26 -3.35
CA SER A 28 -11.01 -2.98 -3.76
C SER A 28 -10.88 -3.71 -5.10
N GLN A 29 -9.91 -3.31 -5.94
CA GLN A 29 -9.66 -3.91 -7.25
C GLN A 29 -8.55 -4.98 -7.23
N GLY A 30 -7.94 -5.25 -6.09
CA GLY A 30 -6.77 -6.13 -6.00
C GLY A 30 -5.46 -5.47 -6.41
N ASN A 31 -5.45 -4.17 -6.71
CA ASN A 31 -4.25 -3.44 -7.12
C ASN A 31 -3.42 -3.00 -5.90
N TYR A 32 -2.98 -3.97 -5.08
CA TYR A 32 -2.41 -3.68 -3.77
C TYR A 32 -1.07 -2.93 -3.83
N SER A 33 -0.19 -3.25 -4.79
CA SER A 33 1.05 -2.50 -5.01
C SER A 33 0.79 -1.00 -5.21
N GLN A 34 -0.15 -0.64 -6.10
CA GLN A 34 -0.53 0.75 -6.35
C GLN A 34 -1.16 1.42 -5.13
N ALA A 35 -1.91 0.67 -4.31
CA ALA A 35 -2.45 1.16 -3.05
C ALA A 35 -1.35 1.46 -2.03
N ILE A 36 -0.38 0.56 -1.87
CA ILE A 36 0.78 0.70 -0.97
C ILE A 36 1.59 1.93 -1.38
N GLU A 37 2.00 2.02 -2.64
CA GLU A 37 2.80 3.14 -3.14
C GLU A 37 2.09 4.49 -2.93
N LEU A 38 0.79 4.56 -3.25
CA LEU A 38 0.04 5.79 -3.11
C LEU A 38 -0.14 6.18 -1.63
N ALA A 39 -0.47 5.24 -0.76
CA ALA A 39 -0.62 5.50 0.67
C ALA A 39 0.72 5.96 1.28
N VAL A 40 1.82 5.25 1.01
CA VAL A 40 3.18 5.62 1.45
C VAL A 40 3.53 7.03 0.99
N LYS A 41 3.31 7.34 -0.30
CA LYS A 41 3.57 8.68 -0.85
C LYS A 41 2.78 9.77 -0.13
N LYS A 42 1.54 9.48 0.28
CA LYS A 42 0.68 10.45 0.99
C LYS A 42 1.13 10.63 2.43
N LEU A 43 1.49 9.56 3.12
CA LEU A 43 2.00 9.58 4.48
C LEU A 43 3.37 10.27 4.58
N GLN A 44 4.22 10.15 3.56
CA GLN A 44 5.49 10.87 3.48
C GLN A 44 5.31 12.37 3.21
N LYS A 45 4.30 12.72 2.39
CA LYS A 45 4.13 14.09 1.92
C LYS A 45 3.70 15.06 3.01
N ASP A 46 2.72 14.69 3.82
CA ASP A 46 2.12 15.59 4.79
C ASP A 46 1.50 14.83 5.97
N LYS A 47 2.16 14.92 7.13
CA LYS A 47 1.70 14.29 8.38
C LYS A 47 0.54 15.02 9.06
N GLY A 48 0.25 16.25 8.66
CA GLY A 48 -0.88 17.05 9.17
C GLY A 48 -2.11 16.99 8.27
N ALA A 49 -2.06 16.21 7.18
CA ALA A 49 -3.17 16.11 6.26
C ALA A 49 -4.42 15.54 6.95
N LYS A 50 -5.59 16.12 6.67
CA LYS A 50 -6.88 15.61 7.16
C LYS A 50 -7.09 14.11 6.90
N GLU A 51 -6.56 13.62 5.79
CA GLU A 51 -6.72 12.24 5.33
C GLU A 51 -5.56 11.32 5.77
N TYR A 52 -4.67 11.78 6.66
CA TYR A 52 -3.47 11.04 7.07
C TYR A 52 -3.82 9.67 7.65
N ASP A 53 -4.71 9.64 8.64
CA ASP A 53 -5.19 8.41 9.30
C ASP A 53 -5.86 7.43 8.33
N ALA A 54 -6.66 7.94 7.39
CA ALA A 54 -7.29 7.11 6.37
C ALA A 54 -6.24 6.41 5.49
N HIS A 55 -5.13 7.07 5.16
CA HIS A 55 -4.01 6.44 4.44
C HIS A 55 -3.24 5.43 5.31
N ILE A 56 -3.15 5.63 6.62
CA ILE A 56 -2.57 4.63 7.55
C ILE A 56 -3.39 3.33 7.48
N ARG A 57 -4.71 3.43 7.66
CA ARG A 57 -5.61 2.27 7.61
C ARG A 57 -5.56 1.56 6.27
N LEU A 58 -5.57 2.31 5.17
CA LEU A 58 -5.49 1.76 3.82
C LEU A 58 -4.14 1.10 3.54
N LEU A 59 -3.05 1.63 4.08
CA LEU A 59 -1.73 1.02 3.95
C LEU A 59 -1.67 -0.33 4.70
N GLU A 60 -2.19 -0.38 5.93
CA GLU A 60 -2.29 -1.63 6.71
C GLU A 60 -3.10 -2.69 5.96
N GLU A 61 -4.28 -2.32 5.45
CA GLU A 61 -5.15 -3.22 4.69
C GLU A 61 -4.49 -3.70 3.38
N ALA A 62 -3.90 -2.78 2.61
CA ALA A 62 -3.25 -3.10 1.34
C ALA A 62 -2.05 -4.03 1.53
N PHE A 63 -1.21 -3.77 2.53
CA PHE A 63 -0.06 -4.62 2.84
C PHE A 63 -0.49 -6.02 3.26
N LEU A 64 -1.50 -6.13 4.15
CA LEU A 64 -2.03 -7.42 4.58
C LEU A 64 -2.53 -8.26 3.39
N LYS A 65 -3.29 -7.63 2.49
CA LYS A 65 -3.85 -8.30 1.31
C LYS A 65 -2.81 -8.63 0.25
N ALA A 66 -1.85 -7.75 -0.01
CA ALA A 66 -0.72 -8.02 -0.91
C ALA A 66 0.06 -9.24 -0.44
N LYS A 67 0.45 -9.27 0.84
CA LYS A 67 1.18 -10.39 1.43
C LYS A 67 0.43 -11.70 1.29
N ASP A 68 -0.86 -11.70 1.58
CA ASP A 68 -1.72 -12.88 1.49
C ASP A 68 -1.90 -13.37 0.03
N GLU A 69 -2.06 -12.47 -0.94
CA GLU A 69 -2.10 -12.79 -2.37
C GLU A 69 -0.78 -13.40 -2.86
N ASP A 70 0.33 -12.71 -2.62
CA ASP A 70 1.66 -13.10 -3.08
C ASP A 70 2.10 -14.44 -2.48
N THR A 71 1.83 -14.66 -1.19
CA THR A 71 2.21 -15.92 -0.53
C THR A 71 1.39 -17.10 -1.03
N ARG A 72 0.09 -16.92 -1.34
CA ARG A 72 -0.71 -17.94 -2.02
C ARG A 72 -0.20 -18.22 -3.43
N HIS A 73 0.17 -17.18 -4.16
CA HIS A 73 0.68 -17.31 -5.51
C HIS A 73 2.00 -18.10 -5.54
N ILE A 74 2.95 -17.74 -4.66
CA ILE A 74 4.19 -18.49 -4.45
C ILE A 74 3.88 -19.95 -4.10
N ALA A 75 2.93 -20.20 -3.19
CA ALA A 75 2.56 -21.56 -2.80
C ALA A 75 1.96 -22.37 -3.96
N PHE A 76 1.23 -21.73 -4.87
CA PHE A 76 0.73 -22.35 -6.08
C PHE A 76 1.87 -22.69 -7.05
N LEU A 77 2.74 -21.73 -7.35
CA LEU A 77 3.88 -21.91 -8.27
C LEU A 77 4.85 -22.99 -7.77
N LYS A 78 5.10 -23.06 -6.45
CA LYS A 78 5.91 -24.12 -5.83
C LYS A 78 5.32 -25.52 -6.04
N LYS A 79 3.99 -25.65 -6.13
CA LYS A 79 3.31 -26.93 -6.40
C LYS A 79 3.31 -27.30 -7.88
N GLU A 80 3.22 -26.30 -8.76
CA GLU A 80 3.27 -26.52 -10.21
C GLU A 80 4.64 -27.07 -10.66
N ASN A 81 5.71 -26.67 -9.97
CA ASN A 81 7.08 -27.17 -10.19
C ASN A 81 7.56 -27.00 -11.65
N SER A 82 7.25 -25.85 -12.25
CA SER A 82 7.64 -25.47 -13.61
C SER A 82 8.86 -24.52 -13.61
N PRO A 83 9.75 -24.57 -14.62
CA PRO A 83 10.87 -23.61 -14.74
C PRO A 83 10.42 -22.15 -14.88
N ALA A 84 9.24 -21.91 -15.46
CA ALA A 84 8.65 -20.57 -15.55
C ALA A 84 8.27 -20.03 -14.16
N GLY A 85 7.73 -20.90 -13.29
CA GLY A 85 7.35 -20.56 -11.93
C GLY A 85 8.52 -20.12 -11.05
N ALA A 86 9.73 -20.64 -11.25
CA ALA A 86 10.90 -20.24 -10.46
C ALA A 86 11.24 -18.74 -10.60
N LYS A 87 11.20 -18.22 -11.84
CA LYS A 87 11.42 -16.80 -12.11
C LYS A 87 10.34 -15.93 -11.47
N GLU A 88 9.09 -16.36 -11.59
CA GLU A 88 7.96 -15.63 -11.04
C GLU A 88 8.00 -15.59 -9.51
N ILE A 89 8.30 -16.72 -8.85
CA ILE A 89 8.54 -16.80 -7.41
C ILE A 89 9.60 -15.78 -6.96
N TYR A 90 10.73 -15.69 -7.67
CA TYR A 90 11.80 -14.74 -7.36
C TYR A 90 11.30 -13.29 -7.38
N TYR A 91 10.58 -12.89 -8.43
CA TYR A 91 10.04 -11.52 -8.52
C TYR A 91 8.94 -11.25 -7.48
N THR A 92 8.09 -12.22 -7.17
CA THR A 92 7.09 -12.07 -6.10
C THR A 92 7.75 -11.87 -4.73
N TYR A 93 8.86 -12.56 -4.44
CA TYR A 93 9.64 -12.29 -3.22
C TYR A 93 10.29 -10.90 -3.22
N LEU A 94 10.76 -10.41 -4.38
CA LEU A 94 11.28 -9.05 -4.49
C LEU A 94 10.19 -8.01 -4.23
N ASP A 95 8.98 -8.21 -4.75
CA ASP A 95 7.85 -7.32 -4.51
C ASP A 95 7.47 -7.27 -3.02
N LEU A 96 7.35 -8.45 -2.39
CA LEU A 96 7.12 -8.58 -0.94
C LEU A 96 8.18 -7.82 -0.13
N GLN A 97 9.47 -7.98 -0.47
CA GLN A 97 10.55 -7.24 0.18
C GLN A 97 10.42 -5.73 -0.07
N GLY A 98 10.12 -5.33 -1.30
CA GLY A 98 9.93 -3.93 -1.70
C GLY A 98 8.82 -3.22 -0.92
N TYR A 99 7.70 -3.90 -0.66
CA TYR A 99 6.63 -3.35 0.18
C TYR A 99 7.12 -3.07 1.61
N GLN A 100 7.88 -3.99 2.20
CA GLN A 100 8.44 -3.79 3.55
C GLN A 100 9.42 -2.61 3.57
N ASP A 101 10.23 -2.47 2.53
CA ASP A 101 11.22 -1.39 2.42
C ASP A 101 10.57 -0.01 2.25
N LEU A 102 9.42 0.08 1.57
CA LEU A 102 8.62 1.29 1.49
C LEU A 102 7.99 1.68 2.83
N ILE A 103 7.54 0.69 3.62
CA ILE A 103 6.78 0.91 4.86
C ILE A 103 7.70 1.17 6.05
N ARG A 104 8.83 0.47 6.15
CA ARG A 104 9.74 0.50 7.32
C ARG A 104 10.14 1.92 7.77
N PRO A 105 10.46 2.89 6.87
CA PRO A 105 10.81 4.25 7.27
C PRO A 105 9.67 5.06 7.90
N LEU A 106 8.42 4.60 7.76
CA LEU A 106 7.24 5.27 8.31
C LEU A 106 6.91 4.82 9.74
N LEU A 107 7.52 3.74 10.21
CA LEU A 107 7.20 3.15 11.51
C LEU A 107 7.94 3.88 12.65
N PRO A 108 7.31 4.02 13.84
CA PRO A 108 5.93 3.62 14.16
C PRO A 108 4.89 4.56 13.52
N LEU A 109 3.74 3.99 13.13
CA LEU A 109 2.68 4.70 12.43
C LEU A 109 1.36 4.65 13.23
N TYR A 110 1.15 5.66 14.08
CA TYR A 110 -0.03 5.75 14.95
C TYR A 110 -1.22 6.37 14.22
N SER A 111 -2.40 5.74 14.33
CA SER A 111 -3.68 6.30 13.88
C SER A 111 -4.55 6.66 15.08
N ASN A 112 -5.03 7.91 15.09
CA ASN A 112 -6.03 8.40 16.02
C ASN A 112 -7.40 7.75 15.78
N GLU A 113 -7.79 7.56 14.51
CA GLU A 113 -9.05 6.88 14.13
C GLU A 113 -9.10 5.43 14.66
N MET A 114 -7.96 4.73 14.62
CA MET A 114 -7.86 3.35 15.09
C MET A 114 -7.52 3.24 16.59
N GLY A 115 -7.04 4.33 17.20
CA GLY A 115 -6.55 4.35 18.58
C GLY A 115 -5.33 3.46 18.82
N ARG A 116 -4.54 3.17 17.78
CA ARG A 116 -3.38 2.26 17.86
C ARG A 116 -2.37 2.52 16.74
N ASN A 117 -1.19 1.92 16.87
CA ASN A 117 -0.26 1.78 15.75
C ASN A 117 -0.83 0.80 14.71
N ALA A 118 -0.63 1.13 13.44
CA ALA A 118 -0.79 0.17 12.36
C ALA A 118 0.22 -0.97 12.53
N ASN A 119 -0.22 -2.18 12.26
CA ASN A 119 0.51 -3.42 12.45
C ASN A 119 0.96 -3.98 11.10
N PHE A 120 2.28 -4.06 10.91
CA PHE A 120 2.89 -4.64 9.73
C PHE A 120 3.75 -5.83 10.14
N VAL A 121 3.29 -7.04 9.81
CA VAL A 121 4.03 -8.27 10.10
C VAL A 121 5.02 -8.54 8.97
N PHE A 122 6.26 -8.07 9.16
CA PHE A 122 7.35 -8.31 8.22
C PHE A 122 7.91 -9.73 8.34
N SER A 123 8.37 -10.26 7.21
CA SER A 123 9.11 -11.53 7.12
C SER A 123 10.49 -11.28 6.49
N ASP A 124 11.46 -12.12 6.81
CA ASP A 124 12.75 -12.14 6.13
C ASP A 124 12.69 -13.09 4.93
N TYR A 125 12.82 -12.55 3.72
CA TYR A 125 12.80 -13.30 2.46
C TYR A 125 14.21 -13.52 1.88
N SER A 126 15.28 -13.22 2.63
CA SER A 126 16.66 -13.30 2.12
C SER A 126 17.01 -14.71 1.64
N ASN A 127 16.65 -15.74 2.42
CA ASN A 127 16.90 -17.13 2.05
C ASN A 127 16.06 -17.57 0.85
N ASP A 128 14.81 -17.13 0.78
CA ASP A 128 13.93 -17.42 -0.34
C ASP A 128 14.46 -16.83 -1.66
N LEU A 129 14.94 -15.58 -1.62
CA LEU A 129 15.56 -14.89 -2.76
C LEU A 129 16.84 -15.57 -3.22
N LEU A 130 17.67 -16.04 -2.29
CA LEU A 130 18.89 -16.80 -2.62
C LEU A 130 18.57 -18.16 -3.24
N ALA A 131 17.50 -18.82 -2.78
CA ALA A 131 17.08 -20.12 -3.30
C ALA A 131 16.38 -20.05 -4.66
N ALA A 132 15.72 -18.92 -4.96
CA ALA A 132 15.01 -18.70 -6.22
C ALA A 132 15.88 -18.07 -7.34
N LYS A 133 17.14 -17.75 -7.03
CA LYS A 133 18.13 -17.21 -7.97
C LYS A 133 18.75 -18.29 -8.85
#